data_AF-A0A0J9UUJ7-F1
#
_entry.id   AF-A0A0J9UUJ7-F1
#
_cell.length_a   1.000
_cell.length_b   1.000
_cell.length_c   1.000
_cell.angle_alpha   90.00
_cell.angle_beta   90.00
_cell.angle_gamma   90.00
#
_symmetry.space_group_name_H-M   'P 1'
#
loop_
_entity.id
_entity.type
_entity.pdbx_description
1 polymer ?
#
loop_
_entity_poly.entity_id
_entity_poly.type
_entity_poly.pdbx_seq_one_letter_code
_entity_poly.pdbx_strand_id
1 'polypeptide(L)'
;MKDEGIDICKGHTEEITQDVFREIQKLLELHKSLADILTSEEKDACQRNKKCVELYEDFKDTCDLNSEKLLCNEVENFRGAYNNIMYETQKCKEFKYLPSYQKHSELSSITTPIVSFSAISLASFITYKFTPFGSWIRNRISGRNNLMNKIDKENREAQYASERQDTPYRVGYHSSR
;
A
#
# COMPACT_ATOMS: atom_id res chain seq x y z
N MET A 1 -58.01 -1.94 32.41
CA MET A 1 -56.54 -1.74 32.44
C MET A 1 -56.08 -1.71 31.00
N LYS A 2 -55.74 -0.51 30.48
CA LYS A 2 -55.05 -0.39 29.19
C LYS A 2 -53.57 -0.60 29.47
N ASP A 3 -52.97 -1.53 28.75
CA ASP A 3 -51.55 -1.86 28.82
C ASP A 3 -50.76 -0.72 28.14
N GLU A 4 -50.30 0.24 28.93
CA GLU A 4 -49.55 1.43 28.47
C GLU A 4 -48.04 1.17 28.31
N GLY A 5 -47.58 -0.09 28.31
CA GLY A 5 -46.16 -0.43 28.19
C GLY A 5 -45.68 -0.86 26.79
N ILE A 6 -46.59 -1.24 25.87
CA ILE A 6 -46.21 -1.92 24.61
C ILE A 6 -45.80 -0.96 23.47
N ASP A 7 -46.11 0.34 23.57
CA ASP A 7 -45.85 1.31 22.49
C ASP A 7 -44.44 1.96 22.57
N ILE A 8 -43.65 1.68 23.62
CA ILE A 8 -42.34 2.32 23.84
C ILE A 8 -41.33 2.00 22.71
N CYS A 9 -41.45 0.82 22.09
CA CYS A 9 -40.55 0.40 21.02
C CYS A 9 -41.04 0.79 19.62
N LYS A 10 -42.24 1.38 19.49
CA LYS A 10 -42.86 1.63 18.19
C LYS A 10 -42.13 2.78 17.48
N GLY A 11 -41.44 2.44 16.39
CA GLY A 11 -40.57 3.37 15.64
C GLY A 11 -39.07 3.19 15.91
N HIS A 12 -38.69 2.33 16.86
CA HIS A 12 -37.30 1.94 17.12
C HIS A 12 -37.01 0.48 16.76
N THR A 13 -38.04 -0.32 16.50
CA THR A 13 -37.91 -1.66 15.94
C THR A 13 -37.79 -1.61 14.43
N GLU A 14 -36.60 -1.84 13.92
CA GLU A 14 -36.38 -2.19 12.52
C GLU A 14 -36.67 -3.68 12.31
N GLU A 15 -37.39 -4.01 11.23
CA GLU A 15 -37.62 -5.40 10.86
C GLU A 15 -36.31 -5.99 10.33
N ILE A 16 -35.80 -7.02 11.02
CA ILE A 16 -34.65 -7.77 10.54
C ILE A 16 -35.11 -8.53 9.30
N THR A 17 -34.61 -8.14 8.14
CA THR A 17 -34.91 -8.85 6.90
C THR A 17 -34.36 -10.28 6.98
N GLN A 18 -35.03 -11.20 6.27
CA GLN A 18 -34.62 -12.60 6.24
C GLN A 18 -33.16 -12.78 5.76
N ASP A 19 -32.67 -11.89 4.88
CA ASP A 19 -31.29 -11.91 4.41
C ASP A 19 -30.30 -11.53 5.52
N VAL A 20 -30.57 -10.46 6.27
CA VAL A 20 -29.75 -10.04 7.41
C VAL A 20 -29.74 -11.13 8.48
N PHE A 21 -30.90 -11.72 8.78
CA PHE A 21 -30.99 -12.83 9.72
C PHE A 21 -30.13 -14.03 9.29
N ARG A 22 -30.19 -14.42 8.01
CA ARG A 22 -29.39 -15.53 7.47
C ARG A 22 -27.89 -15.26 7.58
N GLU A 23 -27.45 -14.02 7.39
CA GLU A 23 -26.05 -13.63 7.52
C GLU A 23 -25.57 -13.70 8.98
N ILE A 24 -26.39 -13.23 9.91
CA ILE A 24 -26.13 -13.36 11.35
C ILE A 24 -26.00 -14.83 11.75
N GLN A 25 -26.85 -15.71 11.21
CA GLN A 25 -26.76 -17.15 11.48
C GLN A 25 -25.43 -17.75 10.99
N LYS A 26 -24.99 -17.40 9.78
CA LYS A 26 -23.69 -17.86 9.26
C LYS A 26 -22.52 -17.38 10.12
N LEU A 27 -22.52 -16.11 10.53
CA LEU A 27 -21.51 -15.58 11.45
C LEU A 27 -21.50 -16.33 12.78
N LEU A 28 -22.68 -16.57 13.36
CA LEU A 28 -22.80 -17.30 14.62
C LEU A 28 -22.26 -18.73 14.50
N GLU A 29 -22.53 -19.40 13.39
CA GLU A 29 -21.99 -20.73 13.10
C GLU A 29 -20.46 -20.71 13.01
N LEU A 30 -19.91 -19.71 12.31
CA LEU A 30 -18.46 -19.51 12.20
C LEU A 30 -17.82 -19.29 13.59
N HIS A 31 -18.38 -18.43 14.42
CA HIS A 31 -17.89 -18.21 15.79
C HIS A 31 -17.98 -19.47 16.67
N LYS A 32 -19.05 -20.25 16.56
CA LYS A 32 -19.18 -21.53 17.26
C LYS A 32 -18.08 -22.50 16.83
N SER A 33 -17.77 -22.56 15.53
CA SER A 33 -16.72 -23.44 15.02
C SER A 33 -15.33 -23.09 15.58
N LEU A 34 -15.04 -21.81 15.84
CA LEU A 34 -13.82 -21.38 16.53
C LEU A 34 -13.82 -21.78 18.01
N ALA A 35 -14.94 -21.59 18.71
CA ALA A 35 -15.08 -22.02 20.10
C ALA A 35 -14.91 -23.55 20.25
N ASP A 36 -15.41 -24.31 19.28
CA ASP A 36 -15.25 -25.77 19.22
C ASP A 36 -13.78 -26.20 19.10
N ILE A 37 -12.94 -25.45 18.38
CA ILE A 37 -11.49 -25.71 18.33
C ILE A 37 -10.89 -25.56 19.73
N LEU A 38 -11.22 -24.45 20.41
CA LEU A 38 -10.65 -24.10 21.71
C LEU A 38 -11.03 -25.10 22.81
N THR A 39 -12.25 -25.61 22.77
CA THR A 39 -12.81 -26.54 23.76
C THR A 39 -12.44 -27.99 23.48
N SER A 40 -11.90 -28.31 22.31
CA SER A 40 -11.50 -29.67 21.93
C SER A 40 -10.12 -30.09 22.45
N GLU A 41 -9.92 -31.40 22.55
CA GLU A 41 -8.60 -32.02 22.73
C GLU A 41 -7.72 -31.77 21.50
N GLU A 42 -6.39 -31.70 21.68
CA GLU A 42 -5.44 -31.32 20.61
C GLU A 42 -5.57 -32.16 19.34
N LYS A 43 -5.84 -33.47 19.46
CA LYS A 43 -5.98 -34.37 18.29
C LYS A 43 -7.18 -34.00 17.40
N ASP A 44 -8.26 -33.53 18.00
CA ASP A 44 -9.50 -33.20 17.30
C ASP A 44 -9.53 -31.73 16.85
N ALA A 45 -8.70 -30.88 17.46
CA ALA A 45 -8.64 -29.45 17.19
C ALA A 45 -8.32 -29.14 15.72
N CYS A 46 -7.41 -29.88 15.09
CA CYS A 46 -7.10 -29.67 13.66
C CYS A 46 -8.25 -30.06 12.73
N GLN A 47 -9.01 -31.11 13.05
CA GLN A 47 -10.18 -31.50 12.26
C GLN A 47 -11.29 -30.44 12.37
N ARG A 48 -11.52 -29.91 13.57
CA ARG A 48 -12.45 -28.80 13.80
C ARG A 48 -11.97 -27.52 13.11
N ASN A 49 -10.67 -27.28 13.13
CA ASN A 49 -10.05 -26.16 12.45
C ASN A 49 -10.31 -26.21 10.95
N LYS A 50 -10.18 -27.38 10.32
CA LYS A 50 -10.51 -27.55 8.90
C LYS A 50 -11.95 -27.11 8.60
N LYS A 51 -12.91 -27.54 9.42
CA LYS A 51 -14.32 -27.12 9.28
C LYS A 51 -14.53 -25.62 9.49
N CYS A 52 -13.84 -25.03 10.47
CA CYS A 52 -13.88 -23.58 10.71
C CYS A 52 -13.35 -22.79 9.51
N VAL A 53 -12.26 -23.26 8.88
CA VAL A 53 -11.69 -22.65 7.67
C VAL A 53 -12.65 -22.79 6.49
N GLU A 54 -13.27 -23.95 6.31
CA GLU A 54 -14.29 -24.16 5.25
C GLU A 54 -15.48 -23.18 5.42
N LEU A 55 -16.01 -23.02 6.63
CA LEU A 55 -17.06 -22.04 6.93
C LEU A 55 -16.62 -20.59 6.67
N TYR A 56 -15.33 -20.29 6.90
CA TYR A 56 -14.78 -18.97 6.62
C TYR A 56 -14.68 -18.69 5.12
N GLU A 57 -14.31 -19.68 4.31
CA GLU A 57 -14.18 -19.56 2.86
C GLU A 57 -15.52 -19.26 2.17
N ASP A 58 -16.65 -19.68 2.73
CA ASP A 58 -17.99 -19.35 2.21
C ASP A 58 -18.30 -17.85 2.17
N PHE A 59 -17.58 -17.04 2.95
CA PHE A 59 -17.74 -15.57 2.94
C PHE A 59 -16.97 -14.90 1.80
N LYS A 60 -16.06 -15.61 1.13
CA LYS A 60 -15.18 -15.06 0.10
C LYS A 60 -15.97 -14.35 -0.98
N ASP A 61 -16.86 -15.06 -1.68
CA ASP A 61 -17.62 -14.49 -2.79
C ASP A 61 -18.53 -13.35 -2.33
N THR A 62 -19.10 -13.47 -1.12
CA THR A 62 -19.98 -12.44 -0.54
C THR A 62 -19.20 -11.14 -0.30
N CYS A 63 -17.99 -11.23 0.24
CA CYS A 63 -17.17 -10.07 0.58
C CYS A 63 -16.33 -9.55 -0.59
N ASP A 64 -16.02 -10.40 -1.58
CA ASP A 64 -15.38 -10.00 -2.82
C ASP A 64 -16.31 -9.14 -3.69
N LEU A 65 -17.63 -9.39 -3.65
CA LEU A 65 -18.61 -8.64 -4.42
C LEU A 65 -19.01 -7.32 -3.75
N ASN A 66 -19.02 -7.25 -2.41
CA ASN A 66 -19.40 -6.05 -1.67
C ASN A 66 -18.67 -5.95 -0.32
N SER A 67 -17.45 -5.41 -0.34
CA SER A 67 -16.58 -5.31 0.84
C SER A 67 -17.07 -4.29 1.88
N GLU A 68 -17.95 -3.36 1.52
CA GLU A 68 -18.50 -2.34 2.43
C GLU A 68 -19.66 -2.84 3.28
N LYS A 69 -20.12 -4.07 3.03
CA LYS A 69 -21.19 -4.69 3.80
C LYS A 69 -20.73 -4.89 5.25
N LEU A 70 -21.57 -4.48 6.22
CA LEU A 70 -21.29 -4.64 7.67
C LEU A 70 -20.88 -6.08 8.03
N LEU A 71 -21.48 -7.06 7.36
CA LEU A 71 -21.09 -8.47 7.46
C LEU A 71 -19.58 -8.69 7.27
N CYS A 72 -18.97 -8.08 6.26
CA CYS A 72 -17.57 -8.29 5.91
C CYS A 72 -16.61 -7.63 6.89
N ASN A 73 -17.04 -6.58 7.59
CA ASN A 73 -16.29 -6.04 8.73
C ASN A 73 -16.25 -7.05 9.87
N GLU A 74 -17.37 -7.73 10.17
CA GLU A 74 -17.38 -8.77 11.20
C GLU A 74 -16.58 -10.02 10.79
N VAL A 75 -16.61 -10.40 9.51
CA VAL A 75 -15.75 -11.48 8.98
C VAL A 75 -14.26 -11.10 9.11
N GLU A 76 -13.88 -9.84 8.91
CA GLU A 76 -12.51 -9.36 9.10
C GLU A 76 -12.12 -9.35 10.60
N ASN A 77 -13.03 -8.94 11.49
CA ASN A 77 -12.82 -9.02 12.93
C ASN A 77 -12.60 -10.48 13.37
N PHE A 78 -13.43 -11.40 12.87
CA PHE A 78 -13.28 -12.82 13.11
C PHE A 78 -11.91 -13.33 12.64
N ARG A 79 -11.47 -12.93 11.44
CA ARG A 79 -10.16 -13.28 10.88
C ARG A 79 -9.03 -12.89 11.82
N GLY A 80 -9.07 -11.67 12.36
CA GLY A 80 -8.09 -11.19 13.34
C GLY A 80 -8.09 -12.04 14.62
N ALA A 81 -9.27 -12.30 15.18
CA ALA A 81 -9.42 -13.11 16.39
C ALA A 81 -8.91 -14.55 16.20
N TYR A 82 -9.35 -15.23 15.13
CA TYR A 82 -8.90 -16.58 14.79
C TYR A 82 -7.37 -16.61 14.65
N ASN A 83 -6.79 -15.71 13.86
CA ASN A 83 -5.35 -15.71 13.58
C ASN A 83 -4.51 -15.52 14.85
N ASN A 84 -4.95 -14.64 15.75
CA ASN A 84 -4.32 -14.43 17.03
C ASN A 84 -4.46 -15.67 17.94
N ILE A 85 -5.66 -16.21 18.07
CA ILE A 85 -5.94 -17.38 18.91
C ILE A 85 -5.14 -18.60 18.45
N MET A 86 -5.10 -18.88 17.15
CA MET A 86 -4.39 -20.03 16.62
C MET A 86 -2.87 -19.90 16.82
N TYR A 87 -2.34 -18.68 16.66
CA TYR A 87 -0.93 -18.39 16.93
C TYR A 87 -0.55 -18.58 18.39
N GLU A 88 -1.32 -18.01 19.32
CA GLU A 88 -1.02 -18.05 20.77
C GLU A 88 -1.25 -19.45 21.37
N THR A 89 -2.35 -20.10 21.01
CA THR A 89 -2.74 -21.36 21.65
C THR A 89 -2.08 -22.58 21.03
N GLN A 90 -1.65 -22.50 19.76
CA GLN A 90 -1.08 -23.62 19.00
C GLN A 90 -1.95 -24.90 19.04
N LYS A 91 -3.27 -24.75 19.27
CA LYS A 91 -4.23 -25.86 19.42
C LYS A 91 -4.23 -26.82 18.23
N CYS A 92 -4.00 -26.28 17.03
CA CYS A 92 -3.66 -27.06 15.85
C CYS A 92 -2.34 -26.54 15.29
N LYS A 93 -1.29 -27.36 15.26
CA LYS A 93 0.04 -26.95 14.77
C LYS A 93 0.11 -26.70 13.27
N GLU A 94 -0.82 -27.28 12.51
CA GLU A 94 -0.87 -27.21 11.04
C GLU A 94 -1.75 -26.07 10.52
N PHE A 95 -2.13 -25.11 11.38
CA PHE A 95 -3.00 -24.01 10.99
C PHE A 95 -2.33 -23.06 10.00
N LYS A 96 -3.18 -22.39 9.22
CA LYS A 96 -2.78 -21.29 8.34
C LYS A 96 -3.51 -20.02 8.74
N TYR A 97 -2.85 -18.89 8.53
CA TYR A 97 -3.49 -17.59 8.65
C TYR A 97 -4.60 -17.46 7.61
N LEU A 98 -5.77 -17.03 8.07
CA LEU A 98 -6.90 -16.75 7.19
C LEU A 98 -6.60 -15.49 6.34
N PRO A 99 -6.86 -15.54 5.02
CA PRO A 99 -6.67 -14.41 4.12
C PRO A 99 -7.74 -13.34 4.39
N SER A 100 -7.45 -12.06 4.13
CA SER A 100 -8.48 -11.03 4.17
C SER A 100 -9.29 -11.03 2.87
N TYR A 101 -10.60 -10.83 3.01
CA TYR A 101 -11.52 -10.60 1.88
C TYR A 101 -11.98 -9.14 1.79
N GLN A 102 -11.49 -8.27 2.68
CA GLN A 102 -11.73 -6.84 2.52
C GLN A 102 -10.93 -6.33 1.33
N LYS A 103 -11.63 -5.93 0.27
CA LYS A 103 -11.06 -5.00 -0.68
C LYS A 103 -11.00 -3.65 0.00
N HIS A 104 -9.85 -3.31 0.59
CA HIS A 104 -9.55 -1.93 0.93
C HIS A 104 -9.78 -1.11 -0.34
N SER A 105 -10.67 -0.13 -0.29
CA SER A 105 -10.83 0.80 -1.40
C SER A 105 -9.44 1.36 -1.71
N GLU A 106 -9.05 1.36 -2.99
CA GLU A 106 -7.75 1.88 -3.44
C GLU A 106 -7.48 3.32 -2.95
N LEU A 107 -8.53 4.03 -2.51
CA LEU A 107 -8.50 5.34 -1.89
C LEU A 107 -7.67 5.42 -0.60
N SER A 108 -7.64 4.38 0.23
CA SER A 108 -6.84 4.41 1.46
C SER A 108 -5.35 4.23 1.20
N SER A 109 -4.96 3.63 0.06
CA SER A 109 -3.55 3.40 -0.29
C SER A 109 -2.95 4.55 -1.12
N ILE A 110 -3.78 5.38 -1.77
CA ILE A 110 -3.34 6.52 -2.61
C ILE A 110 -3.22 7.83 -1.80
N THR A 111 -3.88 7.96 -0.66
CA THR A 111 -3.87 9.21 0.13
C THR A 111 -2.52 9.48 0.81
N THR A 112 -1.77 8.45 1.20
CA THR A 112 -0.43 8.61 1.81
C THR A 112 0.60 9.25 0.88
N PRO A 113 0.79 8.81 -0.39
CA PRO A 113 1.78 9.44 -1.27
C PRO A 113 1.40 10.87 -1.66
N ILE A 114 0.12 11.15 -1.98
CA ILE A 114 -0.30 12.48 -2.47
C ILE A 114 -0.02 13.58 -1.45
N VAL A 115 -0.39 13.36 -0.18
CA VAL A 115 -0.15 14.34 0.90
C VAL A 115 1.34 14.58 1.10
N SER A 116 2.17 13.52 0.99
CA SER A 116 3.62 13.63 1.12
C SER A 116 4.27 14.46 0.00
N PHE A 117 3.87 14.24 -1.26
CA PHE A 117 4.39 15.00 -2.40
C PHE A 117 4.02 16.48 -2.29
N SER A 118 2.77 16.81 -1.92
CA SER A 118 2.34 18.20 -1.76
C SER A 118 3.11 18.94 -0.66
N ALA A 119 3.36 18.28 0.48
CA ALA A 119 4.12 18.88 1.58
C ALA A 119 5.58 19.15 1.20
N ILE A 120 6.23 18.20 0.52
CA ILE A 120 7.63 18.35 0.06
C ILE A 120 7.74 19.48 -0.97
N SER A 121 6.81 19.58 -1.92
CA SER A 121 6.80 20.66 -2.92
C SER A 121 6.64 22.04 -2.28
N LEU A 122 5.74 22.20 -1.30
CA LEU A 122 5.54 23.46 -0.59
C LEU A 122 6.76 23.85 0.26
N ALA A 123 7.33 22.89 1.00
CA ALA A 123 8.54 23.12 1.78
C ALA A 123 9.73 23.52 0.90
N SER A 124 9.88 22.90 -0.28
CA SER A 124 10.91 23.23 -1.26
C SER A 124 10.74 24.64 -1.81
N PHE A 125 9.51 25.05 -2.13
CA PHE A 125 9.22 26.39 -2.64
C PHE A 125 9.52 27.48 -1.58
N ILE A 126 9.12 27.25 -0.33
CA ILE A 126 9.36 28.17 0.78
C ILE A 126 10.87 28.30 1.06
N THR A 127 11.60 27.19 1.15
CA THR A 127 13.05 27.21 1.40
C THR A 127 13.83 27.83 0.25
N TYR A 128 13.40 27.61 -1.00
CA TYR A 128 13.99 28.27 -2.17
C TYR A 128 13.81 29.80 -2.14
N LYS A 129 12.63 30.29 -1.72
CA LYS A 129 12.31 31.72 -1.73
C LYS A 129 12.81 32.47 -0.49
N PHE A 130 12.79 31.84 0.69
CA PHE A 130 13.00 32.54 1.96
C PHE A 130 14.30 32.17 2.69
N THR A 131 15.01 31.13 2.26
CA THR A 131 16.31 30.80 2.83
C THR A 131 17.43 31.21 1.87
N PRO A 132 18.51 31.90 2.30
CA PRO A 132 19.58 32.36 1.41
C PRO A 132 20.51 31.21 0.97
N PHE A 133 19.97 30.01 0.79
CA PHE A 133 20.68 28.87 0.24
C PHE A 133 21.18 29.13 -1.18
N GLY A 134 20.55 30.02 -1.95
CA GLY A 134 21.06 30.44 -3.25
C GLY A 134 22.47 31.05 -3.18
N SER A 135 22.74 31.88 -2.16
CA SER A 135 24.07 32.48 -1.96
C SER A 135 25.07 31.47 -1.37
N TRP A 136 24.62 30.60 -0.47
CA TRP A 136 25.44 29.53 0.11
C TRP A 136 25.84 28.45 -0.92
N ILE A 137 24.90 27.99 -1.75
CA ILE A 137 25.15 27.05 -2.85
C ILE A 137 26.04 27.70 -3.92
N ARG A 138 25.79 28.97 -4.29
CA ARG A 138 26.65 29.69 -5.24
C ARG A 138 28.08 29.82 -4.71
N ASN A 139 28.27 30.13 -3.44
CA ASN A 139 29.60 30.20 -2.82
C ASN A 139 30.27 28.81 -2.75
N ARG A 140 29.50 27.73 -2.56
CA ARG A 140 29.99 26.34 -2.58
C ARG A 140 30.37 25.85 -3.98
N ILE A 141 29.67 26.32 -5.02
CA ILE A 141 29.97 26.05 -6.44
C ILE A 141 31.16 26.92 -6.93
N SER A 142 31.43 28.07 -6.32
CA SER A 142 32.51 29.01 -6.67
C SER A 142 33.92 28.37 -6.63
N GLY A 143 34.11 27.24 -5.94
CA GLY A 143 35.34 26.44 -6.00
C GLY A 143 35.64 25.79 -7.36
N ARG A 144 34.73 25.89 -8.34
CA ARG A 144 34.85 25.28 -9.67
C ARG A 144 35.61 26.14 -10.70
N ASN A 145 36.04 27.36 -10.35
CA ASN A 145 36.82 28.24 -11.23
C ASN A 145 38.12 27.56 -11.72
N ASN A 146 38.78 26.80 -10.84
CA ASN A 146 40.01 26.09 -11.19
C ASN A 146 39.78 24.94 -12.19
N LEU A 147 38.61 24.28 -12.13
CA LEU A 147 38.24 23.22 -13.08
C LEU A 147 37.87 23.81 -14.44
N MET A 148 37.14 24.93 -14.46
CA MET A 148 36.79 25.62 -15.71
C MET A 148 38.05 26.13 -16.42
N ASN A 149 39.00 26.72 -15.69
CA ASN A 149 40.28 27.15 -16.25
C ASN A 149 41.11 25.97 -16.80
N LYS A 150 41.02 24.80 -16.17
CA LYS A 150 41.72 23.59 -16.62
C LYS A 150 41.12 23.04 -17.92
N ILE A 151 39.78 23.02 -18.03
CA ILE A 151 39.06 22.62 -19.24
C ILE A 151 39.28 23.64 -20.38
N ASP A 152 39.29 24.94 -20.10
CA ASP A 152 39.58 25.97 -21.11
C ASP A 152 41.02 25.84 -21.64
N LYS A 153 41.98 25.52 -20.76
CA LYS A 153 43.36 25.24 -21.15
C LYS A 153 43.47 23.98 -22.03
N GLU A 154 42.85 22.87 -21.63
CA GLU A 154 42.83 21.62 -22.42
C GLU A 154 42.18 21.83 -23.78
N ASN A 155 41.08 22.60 -23.86
CA ASN A 155 40.42 22.92 -25.13
C ASN A 155 41.29 23.79 -26.05
N ARG A 156 42.02 24.79 -25.52
CA ARG A 156 42.96 25.58 -26.33
C ARG A 156 44.09 24.72 -26.85
N GLU A 157 44.67 23.86 -26.01
CA GLU A 157 45.74 22.93 -26.42
C GLU A 157 45.27 21.95 -27.50
N ALA A 158 44.04 21.43 -27.41
CA ALA A 158 43.44 20.58 -28.43
C ALA A 158 43.20 21.32 -29.75
N GLN A 159 42.76 22.59 -29.70
CA GLN A 159 42.60 23.44 -30.90
C GLN A 159 43.94 23.68 -31.61
N TYR A 160 44.99 24.01 -30.87
CA TYR A 160 46.34 24.17 -31.46
C TYR A 160 46.91 22.86 -32.05
N ALA A 161 46.49 21.70 -31.53
CA ALA A 161 46.88 20.40 -32.06
C ALA A 161 46.12 20.03 -33.36
N SER A 162 44.82 20.33 -33.45
CA SER A 162 44.05 20.09 -34.68
C SER A 162 44.46 21.02 -35.82
N GLU A 163 44.86 22.25 -35.51
CA GLU A 163 45.30 23.24 -36.50
C GLU A 163 46.66 22.87 -37.15
N ARG A 164 47.52 22.08 -36.49
CA ARG A 164 48.72 21.51 -37.12
C ARG A 164 48.46 20.32 -38.04
N GLN A 165 47.33 19.63 -37.88
CA GLN A 165 46.97 18.49 -38.72
C GLN A 165 46.34 18.91 -40.06
N ASP A 166 45.85 20.15 -40.17
CA ASP A 166 45.32 20.70 -41.43
C ASP A 166 46.44 21.38 -42.25
N THR A 167 47.41 20.57 -42.70
CA THR A 167 48.37 21.03 -43.74
C THR A 167 47.76 20.77 -45.12
N PRO A 168 47.48 21.81 -45.92
CA PRO A 168 46.79 21.64 -47.19
C PRO A 168 47.71 20.98 -48.22
N TYR A 169 47.34 19.77 -48.65
CA TYR A 169 47.97 19.07 -49.78
C TYR A 169 47.77 19.91 -51.06
N ARG A 170 48.87 20.43 -51.62
CA ARG A 170 48.85 21.08 -52.93
C ARG A 170 48.67 20.04 -54.03
N VAL A 171 47.47 19.95 -54.61
CA VAL A 171 47.22 19.19 -55.84
C VAL A 171 47.78 19.98 -57.02
N GLY A 172 48.92 19.55 -57.56
CA GLY A 172 49.48 20.09 -58.79
C GLY A 172 48.75 19.53 -60.01
N TYR A 173 47.99 20.38 -60.71
CA TYR A 173 47.35 20.01 -61.98
C TYR A 173 48.42 19.77 -63.06
N HIS A 174 48.48 18.54 -63.60
CA HIS A 174 49.20 18.26 -64.84
C HIS A 174 48.30 18.61 -66.04
N SER A 175 48.55 19.75 -66.68
CA SER A 175 48.07 20.00 -68.04
C SER A 175 49.02 19.33 -69.02
N SER A 176 48.57 18.26 -69.69
CA SER A 176 49.24 17.71 -70.86
C SER A 176 48.69 18.36 -72.14
N ARG A 177 49.42 19.34 -72.67
CA ARG A 177 49.82 19.47 -74.09
C ARG A 177 50.55 20.78 -74.33
#